data_AF-A0A8R7UJ09-F1
#
_entry.id   AF-A0A8R7UJ09-F1
#
_cell.length_a   1.000
_cell.length_b   1.000
_cell.length_c   1.000
_cell.angle_alpha   90.00
_cell.angle_beta   90.00
_cell.angle_gamma   90.00
#
_symmetry.space_group_name_H-M   'P 1'
#
loop_
_entity.id
_entity.type
_entity.pdbx_description
1 polymer ?
#
loop_
_entity_poly.entity_id
_entity_poly.type
_entity_poly.pdbx_seq_one_letter_code
_entity_poly.pdbx_strand_id
1 'polypeptide(L)'
;MNTKGVTDFLWGHAVISDEVYANITKSCNFNLSDGSACSDAMAAYDTANTLLFDIYGPVCIDAPDGKYYPSHYVPGYDPCTGYYIDAYLNDPEVQKALHVRTTKWAGCT
;
A
#
# COMPACT_ATOMS: atom_id res chain seq x y z
N MET A 1 -13.44 0.49 -3.10
CA MET A 1 -13.27 0.29 -1.64
C MET A 1 -14.31 1.14 -0.92
N ASN A 2 -14.86 0.71 0.21
CA ASN A 2 -15.75 1.57 1.02
C ASN A 2 -14.88 2.56 1.81
N THR A 3 -14.74 3.79 1.31
CA THR A 3 -13.84 4.80 1.89
C THR A 3 -14.21 5.15 3.33
N LYS A 4 -15.50 5.23 3.66
CA LYS A 4 -15.93 5.53 5.03
C LYS A 4 -15.45 4.46 6.01
N GLY A 5 -15.66 3.19 5.66
CA GLY A 5 -15.24 2.07 6.49
C GLY A 5 -13.72 2.04 6.70
N VAL A 6 -12.94 2.37 5.67
CA VAL A 6 -11.48 2.46 5.77
C VAL A 6 -11.08 3.60 6.71
N THR A 7 -11.64 4.80 6.54
CA THR A 7 -11.38 5.95 7.42
C THR A 7 -11.73 5.66 8.88
N ASP A 8 -12.90 5.06 9.14
CA ASP A 8 -13.33 4.68 10.49
C ASP A 8 -12.39 3.62 11.10
N PHE A 9 -11.96 2.63 10.30
CA PHE A 9 -11.04 1.58 10.73
C PHE A 9 -9.70 2.16 11.15
N LEU A 10 -9.11 3.03 10.33
CA LEU A 10 -7.81 3.66 10.59
C LEU A 10 -7.84 4.52 11.85
N TRP A 11 -8.90 5.31 12.04
CA TRP A 11 -9.07 6.10 13.26
C TRP A 11 -9.27 5.20 14.48
N GLY A 12 -10.12 4.18 14.38
CA GLY A 12 -10.38 3.23 15.46
C GLY A 12 -9.16 2.37 15.84
N HIS A 13 -8.15 2.28 14.97
CA HIS A 13 -6.89 1.57 15.22
C HIS A 13 -5.72 2.52 15.47
N ALA A 14 -5.99 3.81 15.74
CA ALA A 14 -5.01 4.84 16.03
C ALA A 14 -3.93 5.03 14.95
N VAL A 15 -4.27 4.75 13.68
CA VAL A 15 -3.38 4.98 12.53
C VAL A 15 -3.42 6.45 12.10
N ILE A 16 -4.58 7.11 12.23
CA ILE A 16 -4.74 8.55 11.95
C ILE A 16 -5.18 9.30 13.21
N SER A 17 -4.79 10.56 13.31
CA SER A 17 -5.12 11.42 14.45
C SER A 17 -6.59 11.89 14.43
N ASP A 18 -7.07 12.38 15.57
CA ASP A 18 -8.40 12.96 15.70
C ASP A 18 -8.60 14.15 14.74
N GLU A 19 -7.56 14.98 14.54
CA GLU A 19 -7.62 16.12 13.63
C GLU A 19 -7.76 15.69 12.18
N VAL A 20 -7.03 14.65 11.76
CA VAL A 20 -7.12 14.08 10.41
C VAL A 20 -8.50 13.46 10.19
N TYR A 21 -8.97 12.65 11.14
CA TYR A 21 -10.30 12.04 11.06
C TYR A 21 -11.43 13.08 11.02
N ALA A 22 -11.36 14.11 11.87
CA ALA A 22 -12.31 15.22 11.88
C ALA A 22 -12.29 16.01 10.56
N ASN A 23 -11.11 16.23 9.97
CA ASN A 23 -11.00 16.95 8.70
C ASN A 23 -11.59 16.15 7.53
N ILE A 24 -11.32 14.83 7.47
CA ILE A 24 -11.88 13.93 6.44
C ILE A 24 -13.39 13.85 6.57
N THR A 25 -13.91 13.58 7.76
CA THR A 25 -15.36 13.46 7.99
C THR A 25 -16.13 14.76 7.76
N LYS A 26 -15.47 15.92 7.92
CA LYS A 26 -16.04 17.23 7.57
C LYS A 26 -16.04 17.47 6.05
N SER A 27 -15.03 16.99 5.34
CA SER A 27 -14.79 17.33 3.93
C SER A 27 -15.34 16.30 2.93
N CYS A 28 -15.62 15.07 3.38
CA CYS A 28 -16.05 13.96 2.56
C CYS A 28 -17.49 13.51 2.90
N ASN A 29 -18.30 13.30 1.88
CA ASN A 29 -19.61 12.65 1.97
C ASN A 29 -19.55 11.13 1.72
N PHE A 30 -18.36 10.61 1.42
CA PHE A 30 -18.04 9.21 1.16
C PHE A 30 -18.85 8.61 0.00
N ASN A 31 -19.00 9.38 -1.07
CA ASN A 31 -19.70 8.96 -2.28
C ASN A 31 -19.08 9.60 -3.53
N LEU A 32 -19.58 9.24 -4.71
CA LEU A 32 -18.99 9.63 -5.99
C LEU A 32 -19.04 11.15 -6.29
N SER A 33 -19.76 11.94 -5.48
CA SER A 33 -19.81 13.40 -5.64
C SER A 33 -18.70 14.15 -4.90
N ASP A 34 -17.88 13.43 -4.12
CA ASP A 34 -16.75 14.02 -3.41
C ASP A 34 -15.74 14.65 -4.38
N GLY A 35 -15.39 15.90 -4.10
CA GLY A 35 -14.49 16.71 -4.93
C GLY A 35 -13.11 16.88 -4.32
N SER A 36 -12.36 17.86 -4.83
CA SER A 36 -10.97 18.12 -4.43
C SER A 36 -10.79 18.34 -2.93
N ALA A 37 -11.74 19.00 -2.25
CA ALA A 37 -11.66 19.20 -0.80
C ALA A 37 -11.61 17.89 -0.01
N CYS A 38 -12.35 16.86 -0.45
CA CYS A 38 -12.27 15.54 0.16
C CYS A 38 -10.94 14.86 -0.17
N SER A 39 -10.49 14.94 -1.43
CA SER A 39 -9.18 14.40 -1.84
C SER A 39 -8.02 15.04 -1.07
N ASP A 40 -8.05 16.35 -0.84
CA ASP A 40 -7.04 17.09 -0.08
C ASP A 40 -7.07 16.69 1.40
N ALA A 41 -8.26 16.52 1.98
CA ALA A 41 -8.40 16.02 3.35
C ALA A 41 -7.89 14.57 3.48
N MET A 42 -8.17 13.72 2.48
CA MET A 42 -7.66 12.35 2.41
C MET A 42 -6.16 12.30 2.10
N ALA A 43 -5.56 13.33 1.48
CA ALA A 43 -4.12 13.38 1.24
C ALA A 43 -3.30 13.59 2.53
N ALA A 44 -3.94 14.09 3.60
CA ALA A 44 -3.35 14.12 4.94
C ALA A 44 -3.23 12.71 5.58
N TYR A 45 -3.68 11.68 4.88
CA TYR A 45 -3.47 10.29 5.23
C TYR A 45 -1.99 9.93 5.17
N ASP A 46 -1.32 9.98 6.33
CA ASP A 46 -0.01 9.40 6.51
C ASP A 46 -0.18 8.00 7.09
N THR A 47 -0.06 6.97 6.26
CA THR A 47 0.02 5.59 6.74
C THR A 47 1.38 5.26 7.33
N ALA A 48 2.33 6.19 7.30
CA ALA A 48 3.74 5.89 7.36
C ALA A 48 4.06 4.73 6.39
N ASN A 49 4.92 3.81 6.80
CA ASN A 49 5.25 2.61 6.03
C ASN A 49 4.29 1.43 6.31
N THR A 50 3.08 1.65 6.84
CA THR A 50 2.15 0.52 7.13
C THR A 50 1.40 0.04 5.90
N LEU A 51 1.09 -1.26 5.88
CA LEU A 51 0.31 -1.88 4.81
C LEU A 51 -1.18 -1.77 5.15
N LEU A 52 -1.95 -1.08 4.31
CA LEU A 52 -3.42 -0.91 4.46
C LEU A 52 -4.18 -2.23 4.66
N PHE A 53 -3.67 -3.33 4.11
CA PHE A 53 -4.28 -4.66 4.20
C PHE A 53 -3.84 -5.45 5.44
N ASP A 54 -2.78 -5.02 6.12
CA ASP A 54 -2.27 -5.60 7.36
C ASP A 54 -1.50 -4.55 8.16
N ILE A 55 -2.23 -3.71 8.90
CA ILE A 55 -1.66 -2.60 9.68
C ILE A 55 -0.78 -3.06 10.86
N TYR A 56 -0.81 -4.36 11.19
CA TYR A 56 0.01 -4.97 12.24
C TYR A 56 1.14 -5.82 11.67
N GLY A 57 1.16 -6.01 10.34
CA GLY A 57 2.14 -6.82 9.65
C GLY A 57 3.54 -6.18 9.57
N PRO A 58 4.55 -6.96 9.19
CA PRO A 58 5.87 -6.43 8.91
C PRO A 58 5.82 -5.54 7.67
N VAL A 59 6.73 -4.58 7.62
CA VAL A 59 6.88 -3.65 6.49
C VAL A 59 8.18 -3.98 5.78
N CYS A 60 8.24 -3.73 4.48
CA CYS A 60 9.49 -3.90 3.75
C CYS A 60 10.40 -2.68 3.97
N ILE A 61 11.61 -2.91 4.44
CA ILE A 61 12.63 -1.88 4.65
C ILE A 61 13.56 -1.87 3.43
N ASP A 62 13.63 -0.72 2.77
CA ASP A 62 14.63 -0.42 1.73
C ASP A 62 15.92 0.06 2.40
N ALA A 63 16.96 -0.76 2.32
CA ALA A 63 18.22 -0.51 2.98
C ALA A 63 19.21 0.20 2.05
N PRO A 64 20.14 1.01 2.60
CA PRO A 64 21.10 1.76 1.79
C PRO A 64 22.02 0.91 0.89
N ASP A 65 22.12 -0.40 1.16
CA ASP A 65 22.88 -1.35 0.34
C ASP A 65 22.08 -1.93 -0.83
N GLY A 66 20.88 -1.39 -1.10
CA GLY A 66 19.97 -1.82 -2.17
C GLY A 66 19.25 -3.14 -1.87
N LYS A 67 19.26 -3.59 -0.61
CA LYS A 67 18.54 -4.79 -0.19
C LYS A 67 17.21 -4.44 0.46
N TYR A 68 16.28 -5.38 0.31
CA TYR A 68 14.96 -5.34 0.91
C TYR A 68 14.86 -6.41 1.99
N TYR A 69 14.41 -6.05 3.19
CA TYR A 69 14.14 -7.01 4.26
C TYR A 69 12.89 -6.63 5.08
N PRO A 70 12.19 -7.62 5.64
CA PRO A 70 11.06 -7.35 6.52
C PRO A 70 11.51 -6.70 7.83
N SER A 71 10.70 -5.78 8.37
CA SER A 71 10.94 -5.17 9.68
C SER A 71 10.95 -6.17 10.84
N HIS A 72 10.23 -7.29 10.70
CA HIS A 72 10.31 -8.44 11.57
C HIS A 72 9.87 -9.71 10.83
N TYR A 73 10.31 -10.88 11.31
CA TYR A 73 9.98 -12.15 10.68
C TYR A 73 8.57 -12.62 11.03
N VAL A 74 7.79 -12.97 10.01
CA VAL A 74 6.50 -13.67 10.14
C VAL A 74 6.55 -14.95 9.30
N PRO A 75 6.32 -16.14 9.87
CA PRO A 75 6.33 -17.38 9.12
C PRO A 75 5.36 -17.36 7.94
N GLY A 76 5.87 -17.61 6.73
CA GLY A 76 5.05 -17.70 5.51
C GLY A 76 4.61 -16.35 4.93
N TYR A 77 5.06 -15.23 5.49
CA TYR A 77 4.75 -13.89 4.97
C TYR A 77 6.03 -13.07 4.80
N ASP A 78 6.17 -12.45 3.63
CA ASP A 78 7.27 -11.55 3.31
C ASP A 78 6.71 -10.27 2.63
N PRO A 79 6.73 -9.10 3.30
CA PRO A 79 6.25 -7.84 2.76
C PRO A 79 7.09 -7.32 1.60
N CYS A 80 8.31 -7.83 1.40
CA CYS A 80 9.20 -7.47 0.30
C CYS A 80 8.95 -8.30 -0.98
N THR A 81 8.01 -9.24 -0.95
CA THR A 81 7.73 -10.16 -2.06
C THR A 81 7.53 -9.46 -3.40
N GLY A 82 6.91 -8.28 -3.40
CA GLY A 82 6.67 -7.50 -4.62
C GLY A 82 7.96 -7.21 -5.41
N TYR A 83 9.07 -6.90 -4.74
CA TYR A 83 10.36 -6.63 -5.39
C TYR A 83 10.94 -7.87 -6.06
N TYR A 84 10.84 -9.03 -5.40
CA TYR A 84 11.35 -10.28 -5.96
C TYR A 84 10.50 -10.76 -7.14
N ILE A 85 9.17 -10.60 -7.05
CA ILE A 85 8.25 -10.95 -8.14
C ILE A 85 8.51 -10.06 -9.35
N ASP A 86 8.65 -8.75 -9.16
CA ASP A 86 8.91 -7.81 -10.26
C ASP A 86 10.23 -8.14 -10.97
N ALA A 87 11.31 -8.36 -10.21
CA ALA A 87 12.59 -8.75 -10.77
C ALA A 87 12.53 -10.10 -11.50
N TYR A 88 11.90 -11.11 -10.91
CA TYR A 88 11.80 -12.45 -11.49
C TYR A 88 10.96 -12.47 -12.78
N LEU A 89 9.79 -11.85 -12.79
CA LEU A 89 8.90 -11.85 -13.96
C LEU A 89 9.43 -10.98 -15.11
N ASN A 90 10.33 -10.05 -14.82
CA ASN A 90 11.02 -9.25 -15.83
C ASN A 90 12.38 -9.83 -16.29
N ASP A 91 12.80 -10.99 -15.77
CA ASP A 91 13.97 -11.70 -16.27
C ASP A 91 13.71 -12.27 -17.69
N PRO A 92 14.56 -12.00 -18.69
CA PRO A 92 14.35 -12.47 -20.07
C PRO A 92 14.27 -14.00 -20.22
N GLU A 93 15.05 -14.76 -19.44
CA GLU A 93 15.00 -16.22 -19.47
C GLU A 93 13.72 -16.73 -18.81
N VAL A 94 13.22 -16.06 -17.77
CA VAL A 94 11.91 -16.37 -17.17
C VAL A 94 10.79 -16.10 -18.17
N GLN A 95 10.79 -14.95 -18.85
CA GLN A 95 9.77 -14.62 -19.85
C GLN A 95 9.78 -15.61 -21.03
N LYS A 96 10.97 -16.02 -21.48
CA LYS A 96 11.14 -17.05 -22.50
C LYS A 96 10.62 -18.41 -22.03
N ALA A 97 10.89 -18.80 -20.79
CA ALA A 97 10.39 -20.05 -20.20
C ALA A 97 8.86 -20.04 -20.05
N LEU A 98 8.25 -18.88 -19.77
CA LEU A 98 6.80 -18.70 -19.72
C LEU A 98 6.14 -18.56 -21.10
N HIS A 99 6.91 -18.60 -22.18
CA HIS A 99 6.44 -18.42 -23.56
C HIS A 99 5.71 -17.09 -23.81
N VAL A 100 6.14 -16.03 -23.12
CA VAL A 100 5.56 -14.69 -23.28
C VAL A 100 6.43 -13.85 -24.21
N ARG A 101 5.80 -12.88 -24.90
CA ARG A 101 6.57 -11.87 -25.64
C ARG A 101 7.28 -10.95 -24.66
N THR A 102 8.52 -10.60 -24.96
CA THR A 102 9.30 -9.72 -24.10
C THR A 102 8.56 -8.41 -23.86
N THR A 103 8.31 -8.10 -22.59
CA THR A 103 7.58 -6.91 -22.17
C THR A 103 7.95 -6.55 -20.74
N LYS A 104 7.60 -5.33 -20.32
CA LYS A 104 7.76 -4.94 -18.91
C LYS A 104 6.49 -5.31 -18.14
N TRP A 105 6.61 -6.26 -17.23
CA TRP A 105 5.55 -6.65 -16.32
C TRP A 105 5.54 -5.70 -15.13
N ALA A 106 4.34 -5.44 -14.61
CA ALA A 106 4.13 -4.67 -13.40
C ALA A 106 2.88 -5.22 -12.69
N GLY A 107 2.82 -5.05 -11.38
CA GLY A 107 1.59 -5.31 -10.63
C GLY A 107 0.46 -4.37 -11.03
N CYS A 108 -0.78 -4.76 -10.74
CA CYS A 108 -1.92 -3.86 -10.87
C CYS A 108 -1.89 -2.80 -9.76
N THR A 109 -2.17 -1.55 -10.13
CA THR A 109 -2.34 -0.42 -9.20
C THR A 109 -3.79 -0.04 -9.08
#